data_AF-A0A950M6W9-F1
#
_entry.id   AF-A0A950M6W9-F1
#
_cell.length_a   1.000
_cell.length_b   1.000
_cell.length_c   1.000
_cell.angle_alpha   90.00
_cell.angle_beta   90.00
_cell.angle_gamma   90.00
#
_symmetry.space_group_name_H-M   'P 1'
#
loop_
_entity.id
_entity.type
_entity.pdbx_description
1 polymer ?
#
loop_
_entity_poly.entity_id
_entity_poly.type
_entity_poly.pdbx_seq_one_letter_code
_entity_poly.pdbx_strand_id
1 'polypeptide(L)'
;MDLRKQHFVMPDPAIYASPYSNPEERNQHERIIGLLANETSRSVAEVEPLYEDILAHLKDRASVQDYLPILVSRRVKALLS
;
A
#
# COMPACT_ATOMS: atom_id res chain seq x y z
N MET A 1 28.29 -18.22 -23.68
CA MET A 1 27.22 -17.19 -23.68
C MET A 1 26.12 -17.71 -22.77
N ASP A 2 26.20 -17.34 -21.50
CA ASP A 2 25.30 -17.81 -20.44
C ASP A 2 24.13 -16.84 -20.27
N LEU A 3 23.00 -17.11 -20.93
CA LEU A 3 21.73 -16.46 -20.59
C LEU A 3 21.13 -17.18 -19.37
N ARG A 4 21.59 -16.80 -18.17
CA ARG A 4 20.96 -17.23 -16.92
C ARG A 4 19.56 -16.63 -16.80
N LYS A 5 18.57 -17.49 -17.08
CA LYS A 5 17.23 -17.56 -16.48
C LYS A 5 16.87 -16.36 -15.60
N GLN A 6 16.25 -15.35 -16.18
CA GLN A 6 15.38 -14.48 -15.41
C GLN A 6 14.12 -15.30 -15.11
N HIS A 7 13.98 -15.75 -13.87
CA HIS A 7 12.70 -16.20 -13.32
C HIS A 7 11.76 -14.99 -13.40
N PHE A 8 10.99 -14.88 -14.47
CA PHE A 8 9.87 -13.96 -14.52
C PHE A 8 8.79 -14.57 -13.63
N VAL A 9 8.80 -14.19 -12.36
CA VAL A 9 7.68 -14.46 -11.46
C VAL A 9 6.50 -13.71 -12.05
N MET A 10 5.55 -14.42 -12.65
CA MET A 10 4.27 -13.82 -13.01
C MET A 10 3.63 -13.35 -11.72
N PRO A 11 3.28 -12.05 -11.57
CA PRO A 11 2.50 -11.63 -10.42
C PRO A 11 1.15 -12.36 -10.47
N ASP A 12 0.70 -12.80 -9.29
CA ASP A 12 -0.58 -13.45 -9.08
C ASP A 12 -1.71 -12.63 -9.75
N PRO A 13 -2.64 -13.26 -10.50
CA PRO A 13 -3.72 -12.53 -11.18
C PRO A 13 -4.67 -11.77 -10.24
N ALA A 14 -4.61 -11.97 -8.92
CA ALA A 14 -5.32 -11.17 -7.94
C ALA A 14 -4.79 -9.73 -7.77
N ILE A 15 -3.63 -9.38 -8.36
CA ILE A 15 -2.95 -8.07 -8.21
C ILE A 15 -3.57 -6.94 -9.05
N TYR A 16 -4.61 -7.19 -9.87
CA TYR A 16 -5.25 -6.15 -10.72
C TYR A 16 -6.50 -5.50 -10.10
N ALA A 17 -6.45 -5.18 -8.81
CA ALA A 17 -7.28 -4.14 -8.22
C ALA A 17 -6.40 -3.27 -7.30
N SER A 18 -5.36 -2.65 -7.88
CA SER A 18 -4.56 -1.66 -7.17
C SER A 18 -5.51 -0.58 -6.60
N PRO A 19 -5.50 -0.32 -5.29
CA PRO A 19 -6.36 0.71 -4.70
C PRO A 19 -5.98 2.13 -5.17
N TYR A 20 -4.86 2.26 -5.87
CA TYR A 20 -4.35 3.51 -6.46
C TYR A 20 -4.92 3.74 -7.86
N SER A 21 -5.33 4.98 -8.13
CA SER A 21 -5.87 5.43 -9.42
C SER A 21 -4.77 5.64 -10.46
N ASN A 22 -3.55 5.98 -10.02
CA ASN A 22 -2.42 6.25 -10.90
C ASN A 22 -1.06 5.95 -10.22
N PRO A 23 0.05 5.90 -10.99
CA PRO A 23 1.38 5.60 -10.45
C PRO A 23 1.91 6.64 -9.45
N GLU A 24 1.51 7.91 -9.56
CA GLU A 24 1.95 8.98 -8.67
C GLU A 24 1.33 8.82 -7.28
N GLU A 25 0.02 8.54 -7.23
CA GLU A 25 -0.72 8.18 -6.03
C GLU A 25 -0.09 6.95 -5.37
N ARG A 26 0.21 5.90 -6.16
CA ARG A 26 0.94 4.72 -5.65
C ARG A 26 2.27 5.08 -5.00
N ASN A 27 3.12 5.86 -5.67
CA ASN A 27 4.42 6.29 -5.13
C ASN A 27 4.29 7.16 -3.86
N GLN A 28 3.18 7.89 -3.71
CA GLN A 28 2.89 8.64 -2.50
C GLN A 28 2.53 7.69 -1.35
N HIS A 29 1.65 6.72 -1.60
CA HIS A 29 1.22 5.76 -0.58
C HIS A 29 2.34 4.80 -0.17
N GLU A 30 3.16 4.31 -1.10
CA GLU A 30 4.34 3.48 -0.79
C GLU A 30 5.32 4.19 0.16
N ARG A 31 5.54 5.50 -0.03
CA ARG A 31 6.35 6.31 0.90
C ARG A 31 5.74 6.37 2.30
N ILE A 32 4.43 6.49 2.39
CA ILE A 32 3.70 6.53 3.67
C ILE A 32 3.76 5.17 4.38
N ILE A 33 3.56 4.08 3.63
CA ILE A 33 3.67 2.71 4.17
C ILE A 33 5.08 2.47 4.72
N GLY A 34 6.13 2.90 4.00
CA GLY A 34 7.51 2.81 4.49
C GLY A 34 7.74 3.59 5.79
N LEU A 35 7.18 4.79 5.91
CA LEU A 35 7.23 5.57 7.15
C LEU A 35 6.49 4.87 8.29
N LEU A 36 5.30 4.34 8.03
CA LEU A 36 4.49 3.62 9.02
C LEU A 36 5.18 2.35 9.52
N ALA A 37 5.79 1.58 8.61
CA ALA A 37 6.59 0.40 8.95
C ALA A 37 7.73 0.76 9.91
N ASN A 38 8.47 1.83 9.60
CA ASN A 38 9.53 2.33 10.47
C ASN A 38 8.99 2.80 11.84
N GLU A 39 7.92 3.59 11.86
CA GLU A 39 7.33 4.11 13.10
C GLU A 39 6.75 3.02 14.01
N THR A 40 6.23 1.94 13.43
CA THR A 40 5.62 0.81 14.16
C THR A 40 6.58 -0.34 14.42
N SER A 41 7.84 -0.24 13.98
CA SER A 41 8.84 -1.32 14.04
C SER A 41 8.36 -2.63 13.39
N ARG A 42 7.56 -2.51 12.32
CA ARG A 42 6.98 -3.63 11.54
C ARG A 42 7.62 -3.67 10.15
N SER A 43 7.49 -4.80 9.47
CA SER A 43 7.90 -4.88 8.07
C SER A 43 6.89 -4.21 7.14
N VAL A 44 7.34 -3.69 5.99
CA VAL A 44 6.45 -3.15 4.95
C VAL A 44 5.43 -4.21 4.52
N ALA A 45 5.84 -5.48 4.42
CA ALA A 45 4.96 -6.60 4.06
C ALA A 45 3.82 -6.85 5.06
N GLU A 46 3.99 -6.47 6.34
CA GLU A 46 2.91 -6.53 7.34
C GLU A 46 1.98 -5.30 7.25
N VAL A 47 2.52 -4.13 6.93
CA VAL A 47 1.79 -2.85 6.96
C VAL A 47 1.02 -2.60 5.67
N GLU A 48 1.60 -2.93 4.53
CA GLU A 48 1.04 -2.74 3.18
C GLU A 48 -0.38 -3.32 3.02
N PRO A 49 -0.65 -4.62 3.31
CA PRO A 49 -1.99 -5.18 3.11
C PRO A 49 -3.05 -4.52 4.01
N LEU A 50 -2.69 -4.15 5.26
CA LEU A 50 -3.57 -3.43 6.18
C LEU A 50 -3.87 -2.01 5.67
N TYR A 51 -2.84 -1.34 5.14
CA TYR A 51 -2.98 0.00 4.60
C TYR A 51 -3.89 0.00 3.37
N GLU A 52 -3.68 -0.94 2.45
CA GLU A 52 -4.45 -1.05 1.21
C GLU A 52 -5.92 -1.41 1.45
N ASP A 53 -6.22 -2.31 2.39
CA ASP A 53 -7.58 -2.65 2.78
C ASP A 53 -8.35 -1.43 3.32
N ILE A 54 -7.71 -0.66 4.20
CA ILE A 54 -8.30 0.55 4.78
C ILE A 54 -8.44 1.64 3.71
N LEU A 55 -7.46 1.78 2.80
CA LEU A 55 -7.52 2.73 1.71
C LEU A 55 -8.70 2.41 0.79
N ALA A 56 -8.86 1.15 0.37
CA ALA A 56 -9.99 0.72 -0.46
C ALA A 56 -11.33 1.01 0.21
N HIS A 57 -11.47 0.67 1.50
CA HIS A 57 -12.71 0.90 2.25
C HIS A 57 -13.08 2.39 2.40
N LEU A 58 -12.08 3.26 2.56
CA LEU A 58 -12.30 4.69 2.72
C LEU A 58 -12.48 5.41 1.39
N LYS A 59 -11.84 4.94 0.32
CA LYS A 59 -11.90 5.57 -1.01
C LYS A 59 -13.31 5.57 -1.58
N ASP A 60 -14.07 4.49 -1.38
CA ASP A 60 -15.48 4.41 -1.78
C ASP A 60 -16.41 5.38 -1.02
N ARG A 61 -15.96 5.89 0.13
CA ARG A 61 -16.77 6.72 1.05
C ARG A 61 -16.31 8.18 1.11
N ALA A 62 -15.12 8.48 0.60
CA ALA A 62 -14.52 9.80 0.72
C ALA A 62 -14.97 10.73 -0.40
N SER A 63 -15.63 11.82 -0.04
CA SER A 63 -15.91 12.92 -0.98
C SER A 63 -14.68 13.76 -1.32
N VAL A 64 -13.65 13.73 -0.46
CA VAL A 64 -12.37 14.44 -0.66
C VAL A 64 -11.22 13.45 -0.48
N GLN A 65 -10.50 13.18 -1.56
CA GLN A 65 -9.46 12.14 -1.58
C GLN A 65 -8.12 12.61 -0.99
N ASP A 66 -7.85 13.92 -0.98
CA ASP A 66 -6.57 14.48 -0.53
C ASP A 66 -6.22 14.16 0.94
N TYR A 67 -7.24 13.93 1.77
CA TYR A 67 -7.07 13.60 3.19
C TYR A 67 -7.02 12.10 3.48
N LEU A 68 -7.30 11.24 2.49
CA LEU A 68 -7.28 9.79 2.65
C LEU A 68 -5.95 9.28 3.21
N PRO A 69 -4.76 9.71 2.71
CA PRO A 69 -3.50 9.16 3.21
C PRO A 69 -3.29 9.40 4.71
N ILE A 70 -3.77 10.54 5.23
CA ILE A 70 -3.68 10.89 6.66
C ILE A 70 -4.61 9.99 7.48
N LEU A 71 -5.85 9.81 7.01
CA LEU A 71 -6.86 9.00 7.70
C LEU A 71 -6.48 7.52 7.74
N VAL A 72 -6.02 6.98 6.61
CA VAL A 72 -5.55 5.59 6.49
C VAL A 72 -4.37 5.38 7.44
N SER A 73 -3.37 6.28 7.42
CA SER A 73 -2.21 6.18 8.31
C SER A 73 -2.58 6.16 9.79
N ARG A 74 -3.48 7.04 10.22
CA ARG A 74 -3.95 7.07 11.62
C ARG A 74 -4.65 5.77 12.02
N ARG A 75 -5.44 5.19 11.12
CA ARG A 75 -6.18 3.96 11.39
C ARG A 75 -5.26 2.73 11.43
N VAL A 76 -4.31 2.65 10.51
CA VAL A 76 -3.25 1.62 10.52
C VAL A 76 -2.47 1.68 11.84
N LYS A 77 -2.03 2.87 12.27
CA LYS A 77 -1.35 3.04 13.58
C LYS A 77 -2.20 2.55 14.75
N ALA A 78 -3.48 2.88 14.77
CA ALA A 78 -4.39 2.48 15.84
C ALA A 78 -4.61 0.95 15.93
N LEU A 79 -4.45 0.23 14.82
CA LEU A 79 -4.57 -1.23 14.77
C LEU A 79 -3.26 -1.95 15.11
N LEU A 80 -2.12 -1.29 14.93
CA LEU A 80 -0.78 -1.85 15.17
C LEU A 80 -0.22 -1.49 16.56
N SER A 81 -0.85 -0.55 17.26
CA SER A 81 -0.50 -0.13 18.63
C SER A 81 -1.16 -1.00 19.69
#